data_AF-A0A1I7JSB9-F1
#
_entry.id   AF-A0A1I7JSB9-F1
#
_cell.length_a   1.000
_cell.length_b   1.000
_cell.length_c   1.000
_cell.angle_alpha   90.00
_cell.angle_beta   90.00
_cell.angle_gamma   90.00
#
_symmetry.space_group_name_H-M   'P 1'
#
loop_
_entity.id
_entity.type
_entity.pdbx_description
1 polymer ?
#
loop_
_entity_poly.entity_id
_entity_poly.type
_entity_poly.pdbx_seq_one_letter_code
_entity_poly.pdbx_strand_id
1 'polypeptide(L)'
;MSIDALKEKWDGIYAWNVKDGKVEPPKHTFPKAVKDRADYFAEMLEDGMTFLGCLDCIFSNKKPVDYDWGASKDWLPKSKEFKEWEIQGSGLAQCEIAVYLLFGNWEEKGDEG
;
A
#
# COMPACT_ATOMS: atom_id res chain seq x y z
N MET A 1 19.59 -4.62 -3.72
CA MET A 1 19.13 -3.85 -2.56
C MET A 1 20.03 -2.63 -2.42
N SER A 2 19.56 -1.44 -2.80
CA SER A 2 20.29 -0.20 -2.51
C SER A 2 19.95 0.27 -1.10
N ILE A 3 20.90 0.97 -0.46
CA ILE A 3 20.69 1.59 0.85
C ILE A 3 19.58 2.64 0.76
N ASP A 4 19.52 3.38 -0.35
CA ASP A 4 18.49 4.40 -0.57
C ASP A 4 17.08 3.79 -0.63
N ALA A 5 16.90 2.68 -1.36
CA ALA A 5 15.61 2.01 -1.43
C ALA A 5 15.20 1.44 -0.06
N LEU A 6 16.15 0.96 0.75
CA LEU A 6 15.87 0.49 2.10
C LEU A 6 15.43 1.63 3.02
N LYS A 7 16.12 2.78 2.90
CA LYS A 7 15.84 3.99 3.68
C LYS A 7 14.47 4.56 3.33
N GLU A 8 14.10 4.62 2.06
CA GLU A 8 12.77 5.09 1.63
C GLU A 8 11.64 4.28 2.29
N LYS A 9 11.76 2.94 2.31
CA LYS A 9 10.78 2.08 3.00
C LYS A 9 10.77 2.30 4.51
N TRP A 10 11.95 2.44 5.09
CA TRP A 10 12.10 2.68 6.52
C TRP A 10 11.41 3.98 6.92
N ASP A 11 11.65 5.05 6.17
CA ASP A 11 11.03 6.35 6.39
C ASP A 11 9.51 6.24 6.19
N GLY A 12 9.05 5.53 5.15
CA GLY A 12 7.63 5.26 4.92
C GLY A 12 6.92 4.46 6.03
N ILE A 13 7.65 3.82 6.95
CA ILE A 13 7.08 3.10 8.10
C ILE A 13 7.23 3.90 9.40
N TYR A 14 8.39 4.54 9.60
CA TYR A 14 8.81 5.05 10.90
C TYR A 14 8.93 6.58 10.97
N ALA A 15 8.90 7.32 9.85
CA ALA A 15 9.07 8.78 9.83
C ALA A 15 7.77 9.54 10.19
N TRP A 16 7.14 9.15 11.30
CA TRP A 16 5.99 9.85 11.87
C TRP A 16 6.40 11.23 12.39
N ASN A 17 5.51 12.21 12.25
CA ASN A 17 5.74 13.57 12.70
C ASN A 17 4.64 14.04 13.65
N VAL A 18 4.92 15.07 14.45
CA VAL A 18 3.91 15.79 15.24
C VAL A 18 3.94 17.26 14.85
N LYS A 19 2.82 17.75 14.31
CA LYS A 19 2.65 19.14 13.89
C LYS A 19 1.40 19.73 14.54
N ASP A 20 1.55 20.86 15.21
CA ASP A 20 0.45 21.55 15.91
C ASP A 20 -0.35 20.64 16.86
N GLY A 21 0.35 19.70 17.52
CA GLY A 21 -0.26 18.72 18.43
C GLY A 21 -0.98 17.55 17.76
N LYS A 22 -0.99 17.49 16.42
CA LYS A 22 -1.53 16.37 15.63
C LYS A 22 -0.41 15.46 15.13
N VAL A 23 -0.65 14.15 15.16
CA VAL A 23 0.27 13.15 14.57
C VAL A 23 0.04 13.12 13.06
N GLU A 24 1.10 13.30 12.29
CA GLU A 24 1.10 13.19 10.82
C GLU A 24 1.74 11.84 10.42
N PRO A 25 1.09 11.07 9.53
CA PRO A 25 1.66 9.82 9.03
C PRO A 25 2.87 10.08 8.12
N PRO A 26 3.75 9.07 7.93
CA PRO A 26 4.84 9.16 6.97
C PRO A 26 4.33 9.43 5.56
N LYS A 27 5.13 10.16 4.77
CA LYS A 27 4.87 10.39 3.34
C LYS A 27 5.48 9.28 2.51
N HIS A 28 4.73 8.79 1.53
CA HIS A 28 5.14 7.68 0.68
C HIS A 28 5.52 8.17 -0.72
N THR A 29 6.67 7.71 -1.22
CA THR A 29 7.14 8.02 -2.59
C THR A 29 7.19 6.73 -3.40
N PHE A 30 6.02 6.18 -3.72
CA PHE A 30 5.95 4.93 -4.47
C PHE A 30 6.23 5.11 -5.97
N PRO A 31 6.87 4.12 -6.63
CA PRO A 31 6.77 3.99 -8.07
C PRO A 31 5.30 3.92 -8.49
N LYS A 32 4.98 4.48 -9.66
CA LYS A 32 3.59 4.53 -10.16
C LYS A 32 2.91 3.15 -10.16
N ALA A 33 3.59 2.11 -10.63
CA ALA A 33 3.05 0.76 -10.64
C ALA A 33 2.74 0.18 -9.25
N VAL A 34 3.43 0.65 -8.21
CA VAL A 34 3.19 0.25 -6.81
C VAL A 34 1.95 0.96 -6.29
N LYS A 35 1.89 2.28 -6.46
CA LYS A 35 0.72 3.09 -6.05
C LYS A 35 -0.54 2.64 -6.76
N ASP A 36 -0.51 2.55 -8.10
CA ASP A 36 -1.67 2.19 -8.91
C ASP A 36 -2.23 0.81 -8.50
N ARG A 37 -1.35 -0.16 -8.21
CA ARG A 37 -1.78 -1.48 -7.75
C ARG A 37 -2.35 -1.43 -6.34
N ALA A 38 -1.73 -0.68 -5.43
CA ALA A 38 -2.22 -0.54 -4.06
C ALA A 38 -3.61 0.11 -4.05
N ASP A 39 -3.79 1.22 -4.76
CA ASP A 39 -5.06 1.94 -4.89
C ASP A 39 -6.14 1.06 -5.51
N TYR A 40 -5.78 0.30 -6.55
CA TYR A 40 -6.72 -0.59 -7.24
C TYR A 40 -7.39 -1.60 -6.31
N PHE A 41 -6.61 -2.23 -5.42
CA PHE A 41 -7.14 -3.16 -4.42
C PHE A 41 -7.71 -2.43 -3.20
N ALA A 42 -7.20 -1.26 -2.84
CA ALA A 42 -7.72 -0.45 -1.74
C ALA A 42 -9.19 -0.07 -1.94
N GLU A 43 -9.62 0.21 -3.18
CA GLU A 43 -11.03 0.50 -3.49
C GLU A 43 -11.99 -0.62 -3.03
N MET A 44 -11.57 -1.89 -3.13
CA MET A 44 -12.46 -3.01 -2.72
C MET A 44 -12.53 -3.17 -1.20
N LEU A 45 -11.74 -2.43 -0.41
CA LEU A 45 -11.92 -2.37 1.05
C LEU A 45 -13.30 -1.80 1.41
N GLU A 46 -13.80 -0.85 0.62
CA GLU A 46 -15.14 -0.28 0.79
C GLU A 46 -16.25 -1.26 0.39
N ASP A 47 -15.93 -2.22 -0.49
CA ASP A 47 -16.84 -3.28 -0.96
C ASP A 47 -16.82 -4.54 -0.09
N GLY A 48 -16.12 -4.51 1.06
CA GLY A 48 -16.08 -5.61 2.03
C GLY A 48 -14.84 -6.51 1.98
N MET A 49 -13.84 -6.20 1.13
CA MET A 49 -12.55 -6.88 1.20
C MET A 49 -11.88 -6.56 2.54
N THR A 50 -11.39 -7.59 3.23
CA THR A 50 -10.66 -7.38 4.49
C THR A 50 -9.31 -6.71 4.23
N PHE A 51 -8.79 -5.98 5.23
CA PHE A 51 -7.47 -5.36 5.15
C PHE A 51 -6.36 -6.35 4.81
N LEU A 52 -6.34 -7.51 5.46
CA LEU A 52 -5.36 -8.57 5.19
C LEU A 52 -5.56 -9.16 3.79
N GLY A 53 -6.80 -9.39 3.35
CA GLY A 53 -7.10 -9.85 2.00
C GLY A 53 -6.65 -8.86 0.92
N CYS A 54 -6.76 -7.55 1.19
CA CYS A 54 -6.26 -6.51 0.30
C CYS A 54 -4.72 -6.56 0.20
N LEU A 55 -4.01 -6.66 1.32
CA LEU A 55 -2.56 -6.85 1.33
C LEU A 55 -2.15 -8.12 0.57
N ASP A 56 -2.84 -9.24 0.80
CA ASP A 56 -2.60 -10.48 0.07
C ASP A 56 -2.77 -10.30 -1.44
N CYS A 57 -3.82 -9.60 -1.88
CA CYS A 57 -4.04 -9.32 -3.29
C CYS A 57 -2.97 -8.40 -3.91
N ILE A 58 -2.57 -7.35 -3.19
CA ILE A 58 -1.50 -6.44 -3.62
C ILE A 58 -0.19 -7.21 -3.82
N PHE A 59 0.17 -8.07 -2.86
CA PHE A 59 1.44 -8.81 -2.89
C PHE A 59 1.36 -10.17 -3.56
N SER A 60 0.20 -10.65 -4.02
CA SER A 60 0.15 -11.96 -4.67
C SER A 60 0.71 -11.91 -6.09
N ASN A 61 1.50 -12.93 -6.44
CA ASN A 61 2.04 -13.13 -7.79
C ASN A 61 1.04 -13.79 -8.74
N LYS A 62 -0.03 -14.38 -8.21
CA LYS A 62 -1.07 -15.10 -8.95
C LYS A 62 -2.44 -14.72 -8.39
N LYS A 63 -3.48 -14.81 -9.21
CA LYS A 63 -4.85 -14.64 -8.74
C LYS A 63 -5.15 -15.65 -7.63
N PRO A 64 -5.60 -15.22 -6.42
CA PRO A 64 -6.11 -16.13 -5.40
C PRO A 64 -7.27 -16.97 -5.96
N VAL A 65 -7.40 -18.24 -5.52
CA VAL A 65 -8.39 -19.19 -6.07
C VAL A 65 -9.82 -18.70 -5.84
N ASP A 66 -10.04 -18.06 -4.71
CA ASP A 66 -11.28 -17.54 -4.17
C ASP A 66 -11.45 -16.04 -4.40
N TYR A 67 -10.58 -15.40 -5.19
CA TYR A 67 -10.62 -13.97 -5.46
C TYR A 67 -11.98 -13.50 -5.97
N ASP A 68 -12.55 -14.23 -6.94
CA ASP A 68 -13.83 -13.86 -7.58
C ASP A 68 -15.04 -13.99 -6.65
N TRP A 69 -14.89 -14.62 -5.49
CA TRP A 69 -15.98 -14.76 -4.53
C TRP A 69 -16.21 -13.48 -3.72
N GLY A 70 -15.16 -12.67 -3.53
CA GLY A 70 -15.18 -11.49 -2.67
C GLY A 70 -14.70 -10.19 -3.33
N ALA A 71 -14.25 -10.23 -4.59
CA ALA A 71 -13.75 -9.05 -5.29
C ALA A 71 -14.85 -8.34 -6.10
N SER A 72 -14.88 -7.01 -6.01
CA SER A 72 -15.75 -6.15 -6.82
C SER A 72 -15.13 -5.74 -8.15
N LYS A 73 -13.84 -6.03 -8.37
CA LYS A 73 -13.10 -5.71 -9.59
C LYS A 73 -12.35 -6.95 -10.12
N ASP A 74 -11.95 -6.89 -11.38
CA ASP A 74 -11.16 -7.95 -12.01
C ASP A 74 -9.76 -8.12 -11.38
N TRP A 75 -9.15 -9.30 -11.56
CA TRP A 75 -7.79 -9.51 -11.08
C TRP A 75 -6.78 -8.67 -11.87
N LEU A 76 -6.11 -7.73 -11.19
CA LEU A 76 -4.96 -7.01 -11.72
C LEU A 76 -3.68 -7.84 -11.53
N PRO A 77 -2.92 -8.23 -12.57
CA PRO A 77 -1.65 -8.95 -12.43
C PRO A 77 -0.52 -8.06 -11.89
N LYS A 78 0.37 -8.64 -11.07
CA LYS A 78 1.53 -7.92 -10.52
C LYS A 78 2.56 -7.61 -11.62
N SER A 79 2.82 -6.32 -11.84
CA SER A 79 3.76 -5.85 -12.86
C SER A 79 5.22 -6.22 -12.52
N LYS A 80 6.10 -6.12 -13.53
CA LYS A 80 7.55 -6.30 -13.34
C LYS A 80 8.12 -5.24 -12.39
N GLU A 81 7.74 -3.98 -12.58
CA GLU A 81 8.20 -2.86 -11.76
C GLU A 81 7.82 -3.03 -10.28
N PHE A 82 6.61 -3.52 -10.00
CA PHE A 82 6.20 -3.83 -8.63
C PHE A 82 7.11 -4.90 -8.02
N LYS A 83 7.37 -5.99 -8.76
CA LYS A 83 8.25 -7.09 -8.29
C LYS A 83 9.66 -6.58 -8.02
N GLU A 84 10.19 -5.73 -8.87
CA GLU A 84 11.53 -5.15 -8.73
C GLU A 84 11.64 -4.24 -7.50
N TRP A 85 10.58 -3.47 -7.20
CA TRP A 85 10.49 -2.66 -5.99
C TRP A 85 10.36 -3.52 -4.72
N GLU A 86 9.55 -4.58 -4.76
CA GLU A 86 9.31 -5.51 -3.65
C GLU A 86 10.58 -6.25 -3.23
N ILE A 87 11.40 -6.72 -4.18
CA ILE A 87 12.63 -7.46 -3.87
C ILE A 87 13.72 -6.57 -3.23
N GLN A 88 13.59 -5.25 -3.25
CA GLN A 88 14.51 -4.35 -2.52
C GLN A 88 14.24 -4.33 -1.00
N GLY A 89 13.26 -5.09 -0.50
CA GLY A 89 13.03 -5.25 0.94
C GLY A 89 11.61 -5.70 1.23
N SER A 90 11.30 -6.96 0.93
CA SER A 90 9.91 -7.45 0.88
C SER A 90 9.14 -7.30 2.20
N GLY A 91 9.78 -7.55 3.34
CA GLY A 91 9.14 -7.34 4.65
C GLY A 91 8.80 -5.88 4.91
N LEU A 92 9.70 -4.96 4.56
CA LEU A 92 9.44 -3.52 4.70
C LEU A 92 8.42 -3.03 3.66
N ALA A 93 8.43 -3.59 2.46
CA ALA A 93 7.44 -3.25 1.43
C ALA A 93 6.01 -3.53 1.90
N GLN A 94 5.78 -4.68 2.55
CA GLN A 94 4.48 -5.02 3.13
C GLN A 94 4.09 -4.05 4.25
N CYS A 95 5.00 -3.75 5.17
CA CYS A 95 4.74 -2.78 6.25
C CYS A 95 4.45 -1.37 5.72
N GLU A 96 5.21 -0.91 4.73
CA GLU A 96 5.05 0.41 4.13
C GLU A 96 3.69 0.55 3.43
N ILE A 97 3.26 -0.47 2.66
CA ILE A 97 1.92 -0.49 2.07
C ILE A 97 0.84 -0.56 3.14
N ALA A 98 1.05 -1.30 4.23
CA ALA A 98 0.09 -1.34 5.32
C ALA A 98 -0.12 0.05 5.96
N VAL A 99 0.97 0.81 6.19
CA VAL A 99 0.89 2.20 6.66
C VAL A 99 0.17 3.07 5.63
N TYR A 100 0.51 2.95 4.36
CA TYR A 100 -0.15 3.69 3.28
C TYR A 100 -1.65 3.42 3.20
N LEU A 101 -2.10 2.17 3.33
CA LEU A 101 -3.53 1.86 3.26
C LEU A 101 -4.31 2.36 4.49
N LEU A 102 -3.68 2.39 5.66
CA LEU A 102 -4.32 2.85 6.90
C LEU A 102 -4.39 4.38 7.00
N PHE A 103 -3.41 5.09 6.42
CA PHE A 103 -3.23 6.53 6.64
C PHE A 103 -3.05 7.35 5.35
N GLY A 104 -2.98 6.73 4.17
CA GLY A 104 -2.74 7.40 2.89
C GLY A 104 -3.86 8.34 2.44
N ASN A 105 -5.02 8.30 3.10
CA ASN A 105 -6.17 9.18 2.86
C ASN A 105 -6.31 10.30 3.91
N TRP A 106 -5.28 10.56 4.73
CA TRP A 106 -5.39 11.53 5.83
C TRP A 106 -5.41 13.01 5.35
N GLU A 107 -4.87 13.33 4.18
CA GLU A 107 -4.94 14.70 3.62
C GLU A 107 -6.28 14.99 2.91
N GLU A 108 -7.01 13.99 2.38
CA GLU A 108 -8.30 14.22 1.70
C GLU A 108 -9.51 14.27 2.66
N LYS A 109 -9.39 13.74 3.89
CA LYS A 109 -10.49 13.77 4.88
C LYS A 109 -10.43 14.94 5.87
N GLY A 110 -9.54 15.91 5.63
CA GLY A 110 -9.29 17.04 6.53
C GLY A 110 -10.24 18.24 6.39
N ASP A 111 -11.08 18.29 5.34
CA ASP A 111 -11.95 19.43 5.01
C ASP A 111 -13.38 18.98 4.61
N GLU A 112 -13.94 17.97 5.28
CA GLU A 112 -15.41 17.82 5.34
C GLU A 112 -15.90 18.53 6.61
N GLY A 113 -16.28 19.79 6.44
CA GLY A 113 -16.86 20.67 7.47
C GLY A 113 -18.27 20.31 7.90
#